data_AF-A0AAV5UZC3-F1
#
_entry.id   AF-A0AAV5UZC3-F1
#
_cell.length_a   1.000
_cell.length_b   1.000
_cell.length_c   1.000
_cell.angle_alpha   90.00
_cell.angle_beta   90.00
_cell.angle_gamma   90.00
#
_symmetry.space_group_name_H-M   'P 1'
#
loop_
_entity.id
_entity.type
_entity.pdbx_description
1 polymer ?
#
loop_
_entity_poly.entity_id
_entity_poly.type
_entity_poly.pdbx_seq_one_letter_code
_entity_poly.pdbx_strand_id
1 'polypeptide(L)'
;LILNIFVVIAILHSKMMRTHSPVYIFSFATIVNDLLMIALHLLYFAPSSFLQDFLFPASFVDAGRAILDTLLMVAWYHGTLSHIVIAINRFIIVVFDQFSMFTRGRVVGIAIAQVIASVFLAVMTQFMFPCCRLTLTYSLFTYTYLEIPGVSNYSNMFDLPLNTAASLTPLVAYTTVRV
;
A
#
# COMPACT_ATOMS: atom_id res chain seq x y z
N LEU A 1 3.90 -7.13 13.58
CA LEU A 1 5.18 -6.38 13.64
C LEU A 1 6.37 -7.34 13.83
N ILE A 2 6.43 -8.10 14.92
CA ILE A 2 7.54 -9.01 15.24
C ILE A 2 7.89 -9.95 14.07
N LEU A 3 6.89 -10.62 13.50
CA LEU A 3 7.08 -11.52 12.35
C LEU A 3 7.73 -10.82 11.16
N ASN A 4 7.22 -9.64 10.76
CA ASN A 4 7.77 -8.89 9.63
C ASN A 4 9.20 -8.40 9.90
N ILE A 5 9.53 -8.04 11.15
CA ILE A 5 10.91 -7.69 11.54
C ILE A 5 11.83 -8.90 11.37
N PHE A 6 11.41 -10.08 11.84
CA PHE A 6 12.19 -11.31 11.66
C PHE A 6 12.43 -11.63 10.18
N VAL A 7 11.42 -11.49 9.33
CA VAL A 7 11.56 -11.74 7.89
C VAL A 7 12.54 -10.74 7.25
N VAL A 8 12.47 -9.45 7.61
CA VAL A 8 13.44 -8.45 7.11
C VAL A 8 14.86 -8.81 7.52
N ILE A 9 15.08 -9.17 8.79
CA ILE A 9 16.40 -9.59 9.29
C ILE A 9 16.89 -10.82 8.50
N ALA A 10 16.03 -11.80 8.26
CA ALA A 10 16.37 -13.01 7.50
C ALA A 10 16.78 -12.69 6.05
N ILE A 11 16.05 -11.80 5.37
CA ILE A 11 16.35 -11.37 3.99
C ILE A 11 17.69 -10.64 3.91
N LEU A 12 17.95 -9.74 4.86
CA LEU A 12 19.19 -8.96 4.93
C LEU A 12 20.40 -9.85 5.25
N HIS A 13 20.27 -10.71 6.26
CA HIS A 13 21.33 -11.63 6.69
C HIS A 13 21.69 -12.63 5.58
N SER A 14 20.69 -13.18 4.89
CA SER A 14 20.88 -14.16 3.82
C SER A 14 21.26 -13.53 2.47
N LYS A 15 21.41 -12.19 2.40
CA LYS A 15 21.74 -11.42 1.18
C LYS A 15 20.86 -11.77 -0.03
N MET A 16 19.61 -12.16 0.21
CA MET A 16 18.75 -12.76 -0.82
C MET A 16 18.49 -11.84 -2.01
N MET A 17 18.49 -10.54 -1.78
CA MET A 17 18.33 -9.50 -2.82
C MET A 17 19.50 -9.40 -3.81
N ARG A 18 20.67 -9.99 -3.49
CA ARG A 18 21.88 -9.94 -4.34
C ARG A 18 22.19 -11.27 -5.00
N THR A 19 21.92 -12.38 -4.35
CA THR A 19 22.29 -13.73 -4.80
C THR A 19 21.15 -14.50 -5.46
N HIS A 20 19.89 -14.16 -5.20
CA HIS A 20 18.73 -14.91 -5.70
C HIS A 20 17.89 -14.10 -6.71
N SER A 21 16.78 -14.69 -7.16
CA SER A 21 15.84 -14.11 -8.13
C SER A 21 15.47 -12.65 -7.80
N PRO A 22 15.37 -11.76 -8.81
CA PRO A 22 15.05 -10.35 -8.59
C PRO A 22 13.67 -10.14 -7.93
N VAL A 23 12.81 -11.16 -7.89
CA VAL A 23 11.53 -11.16 -7.17
C VAL A 23 11.67 -10.83 -5.68
N TYR A 24 12.81 -11.15 -5.05
CA TYR A 24 13.06 -10.81 -3.64
C TYR A 24 13.07 -9.30 -3.37
N ILE A 25 13.32 -8.47 -4.39
CA ILE A 25 13.26 -7.00 -4.27
C ILE A 25 11.81 -6.55 -4.03
N PHE A 26 10.85 -7.11 -4.78
CA PHE A 26 9.42 -6.82 -4.56
C PHE A 26 8.96 -7.30 -3.20
N SER A 27 9.31 -8.54 -2.82
CA SER A 27 8.95 -9.07 -1.51
C SER A 27 9.51 -8.21 -0.37
N PHE A 28 10.75 -7.75 -0.48
CA PHE A 28 11.34 -6.85 0.51
C PHE A 28 10.58 -5.52 0.61
N ALA A 29 10.28 -4.88 -0.53
CA ALA A 29 9.52 -3.63 -0.57
C ALA A 29 8.12 -3.79 0.04
N THR A 30 7.42 -4.90 -0.23
CA THR A 30 6.13 -5.20 0.38
C THR A 30 6.23 -5.39 1.90
N ILE A 31 7.22 -6.14 2.40
CA ILE A 31 7.38 -6.36 3.84
C ILE A 31 7.70 -5.05 4.57
N VAL A 32 8.52 -4.18 3.98
CA VAL A 32 8.79 -2.85 4.53
C VAL A 32 7.52 -2.00 4.57
N ASN A 33 6.70 -2.06 3.51
CA ASN A 33 5.40 -1.40 3.49
C ASN A 33 4.46 -1.91 4.59
N ASP A 34 4.41 -3.23 4.79
CA ASP A 34 3.59 -3.85 5.84
C ASP A 34 4.08 -3.48 7.24
N LEU A 35 5.40 -3.36 7.44
CA LEU A 35 5.96 -2.84 8.69
C LEU A 35 5.50 -1.42 8.96
N LEU A 36 5.54 -0.55 7.95
CA LEU A 36 5.09 0.83 8.05
C LEU A 36 3.59 0.89 8.38
N MET A 37 2.76 0.17 7.63
CA MET A 37 1.31 0.08 7.85
C MET A 37 0.99 -0.39 9.27
N ILE A 38 1.58 -1.50 9.72
CA ILE A 38 1.32 -2.05 11.05
C ILE A 38 1.82 -1.10 12.14
N ALA A 39 2.97 -0.45 11.96
CA ALA A 39 3.48 0.53 12.91
C ALA A 39 2.51 1.71 13.06
N LEU A 40 1.99 2.26 11.96
CA LEU A 40 1.01 3.35 11.99
C LEU A 40 -0.29 2.94 12.70
N HIS A 41 -0.80 1.75 12.40
CA HIS A 41 -2.01 1.24 13.05
C HIS A 41 -1.80 1.00 14.55
N LEU A 42 -0.69 0.38 14.93
CA LEU A 42 -0.44 0.00 16.31
C LEU A 42 -0.09 1.21 17.19
N LEU A 43 0.70 2.16 16.68
CA LEU A 43 1.23 3.27 17.46
C LEU A 43 0.33 4.50 17.47
N TYR A 44 -0.50 4.69 16.44
CA TYR A 44 -1.35 5.88 16.32
C TYR A 44 -2.84 5.55 16.26
N PHE A 45 -3.28 4.78 15.26
CA PHE A 45 -4.72 4.60 15.02
C PHE A 45 -5.40 3.79 16.13
N ALA A 46 -4.75 2.73 16.64
CA ALA A 46 -5.30 1.92 17.73
C ALA A 46 -5.40 2.72 19.05
N PRO A 47 -4.33 3.39 19.53
CA PRO A 47 -4.42 4.25 20.71
C PRO A 47 -5.44 5.38 20.55
N SER A 48 -5.51 6.02 19.37
CA SER A 48 -6.50 7.08 19.12
C SER A 48 -7.94 6.56 19.17
N SER A 49 -8.15 5.31 18.72
CA SER A 49 -9.47 4.66 18.80
C SER A 49 -9.86 4.29 20.23
N PHE A 50 -8.91 3.81 21.04
CA PHE A 50 -9.15 3.49 22.45
C PHE A 50 -9.41 4.72 23.32
N LEU A 51 -8.67 5.81 23.06
CA LEU A 51 -8.82 7.07 23.79
C LEU A 51 -10.00 7.91 23.26
N GLN A 52 -10.56 7.55 22.11
CA GLN A 52 -11.57 8.32 21.37
C GLN A 52 -11.16 9.79 21.18
N ASP A 53 -9.86 10.05 21.13
CA ASP A 53 -9.26 11.36 21.04
C ASP A 53 -7.99 11.31 20.18
N PHE A 54 -7.55 12.46 19.70
CA PHE A 54 -6.33 12.59 18.94
C PHE A 54 -5.13 12.66 19.90
N LEU A 55 -4.07 11.88 19.64
CA LEU A 55 -2.87 11.87 20.48
C LEU A 55 -2.03 13.15 20.37
N PHE A 56 -2.31 14.02 19.40
CA PHE A 56 -1.55 15.24 19.19
C PHE A 56 -2.06 16.40 20.05
N PRO A 57 -1.18 17.33 20.47
CA PRO A 57 -1.59 18.57 21.12
C PRO A 57 -2.48 19.39 20.17
N ALA A 58 -3.50 20.09 20.71
CA ALA A 58 -4.51 20.82 19.94
C ALA A 58 -3.95 21.76 18.84
N SER A 59 -2.75 22.32 19.02
CA SER A 59 -2.09 23.18 18.03
C SER A 59 -1.54 22.44 16.81
N PHE A 60 -1.37 21.11 16.89
CA PHE A 60 -0.77 20.28 15.84
C PHE A 60 -1.67 19.12 15.38
N VAL A 61 -2.89 19.01 15.90
CA VAL A 61 -3.83 17.91 15.55
C VAL A 61 -4.10 17.87 14.05
N ASP A 62 -4.45 19.00 13.43
CA ASP A 62 -4.86 19.00 12.02
C ASP A 62 -3.73 18.63 11.05
N ALA A 63 -2.54 19.21 11.29
CA ALA A 63 -1.34 18.96 10.49
C ALA A 63 -0.76 17.55 10.73
N GLY A 64 -0.67 17.13 11.99
CA GLY A 64 -0.18 15.80 12.36
C GLY A 64 -1.08 14.69 11.82
N ARG A 65 -2.41 14.88 11.93
CA ARG A 65 -3.38 13.97 11.32
C ARG A 65 -3.20 13.95 9.80
N ALA A 66 -2.98 15.10 9.15
CA ALA A 66 -2.85 15.19 7.69
C ALA A 66 -1.69 14.32 7.21
N ILE A 67 -0.53 14.50 7.82
CA ILE A 67 0.68 13.77 7.47
C ILE A 67 0.49 12.26 7.69
N LEU A 68 -0.09 11.85 8.82
CA LEU A 68 -0.29 10.43 9.11
C LEU A 68 -1.31 9.77 8.19
N ASP A 69 -2.42 10.46 7.89
CA ASP A 69 -3.39 10.00 6.91
C ASP A 69 -2.73 9.91 5.52
N THR A 70 -1.89 10.88 5.12
CA THR A 70 -1.16 10.83 3.83
C THR A 70 -0.23 9.64 3.78
N LEU A 71 0.57 9.45 4.83
CA LEU A 71 1.54 8.37 4.92
C LEU A 71 0.85 7.00 4.87
N LEU A 72 -0.29 6.88 5.54
CA LEU A 72 -1.14 5.70 5.46
C LEU A 72 -1.62 5.45 4.02
N MET A 73 -2.13 6.48 3.34
CA MET A 73 -2.62 6.34 1.96
C MET A 73 -1.51 5.98 0.98
N VAL A 74 -0.31 6.55 1.13
CA VAL A 74 0.87 6.16 0.34
C VAL A 74 1.18 4.69 0.54
N ALA A 75 1.18 4.21 1.80
CA ALA A 75 1.46 2.82 2.11
C ALA A 75 0.36 1.87 1.61
N TRP A 76 -0.90 2.32 1.63
CA TRP A 76 -2.03 1.59 1.08
C TRP A 76 -1.87 1.39 -0.43
N TYR A 77 -1.70 2.48 -1.19
CA TYR A 77 -1.55 2.38 -2.65
C TYR A 77 -0.32 1.59 -3.06
N HIS A 78 0.79 1.76 -2.34
CA HIS A 78 2.00 0.98 -2.60
C HIS A 78 1.75 -0.53 -2.40
N GLY A 79 1.02 -0.91 -1.34
CA GLY A 79 0.59 -2.29 -1.10
C GLY A 79 -0.29 -2.83 -2.23
N THR A 80 -1.32 -2.07 -2.61
CA THR A 80 -2.25 -2.43 -3.69
C THR A 80 -1.55 -2.62 -5.04
N LEU A 81 -0.66 -1.70 -5.42
CA LEU A 81 0.14 -1.81 -6.64
C LEU A 81 1.13 -2.99 -6.57
N SER A 82 1.71 -3.25 -5.40
CA SER A 82 2.60 -4.40 -5.19
C SER A 82 1.88 -5.72 -5.40
N HIS A 83 0.64 -5.86 -4.91
CA HIS A 83 -0.18 -7.05 -5.12
C HIS A 83 -0.44 -7.33 -6.60
N ILE A 84 -0.79 -6.30 -7.36
CA ILE A 84 -1.00 -6.41 -8.82
C ILE A 84 0.29 -6.91 -9.50
N VAL A 85 1.42 -6.28 -9.23
CA VAL A 85 2.71 -6.63 -9.87
C VAL A 85 3.16 -8.04 -9.50
N ILE A 86 3.03 -8.45 -8.24
CA ILE A 86 3.41 -9.80 -7.79
C ILE A 86 2.50 -10.85 -8.43
N ALA A 87 1.19 -10.59 -8.52
CA ALA A 87 0.23 -11.48 -9.18
C ALA A 87 0.54 -11.65 -10.67
N ILE A 88 0.81 -10.56 -11.39
CA ILE A 88 1.22 -10.59 -12.80
C ILE A 88 2.54 -11.34 -12.97
N ASN A 89 3.53 -11.10 -12.11
CA ASN A 89 4.80 -11.81 -12.15
C ASN A 89 4.62 -13.32 -11.99
N ARG A 90 3.78 -13.77 -11.04
CA ARG A 90 3.46 -15.19 -10.88
C ARG A 90 2.75 -15.77 -12.10
N PHE A 91 1.76 -15.05 -12.63
CA PHE A 91 1.04 -15.47 -13.83
C PHE A 91 1.97 -15.66 -15.03
N ILE A 92 2.86 -14.70 -15.29
CA ILE A 92 3.79 -14.77 -16.42
C ILE A 92 4.75 -15.95 -16.28
N ILE A 93 5.33 -16.15 -15.09
CA ILE A 93 6.28 -17.23 -14.85
C ILE A 93 5.64 -18.61 -15.04
N VAL A 94 4.40 -18.79 -14.59
CA VAL A 94 3.73 -20.10 -14.61
C VAL A 94 3.11 -20.42 -15.97
N VAL A 95 2.50 -19.43 -16.64
CA VAL A 95 1.77 -19.67 -17.90
C VAL A 95 2.65 -19.56 -19.13
N PHE A 96 3.65 -18.66 -19.12
CA PHE A 96 4.50 -18.37 -20.28
C PHE A 96 5.93 -18.88 -20.13
N ASP A 97 6.09 -20.00 -19.41
CA ASP A 97 7.33 -20.73 -19.10
C ASP A 97 8.59 -20.12 -19.76
N GLN A 98 9.29 -19.27 -18.99
CA GLN A 98 10.58 -18.62 -19.30
C GLN A 98 10.61 -17.27 -20.04
N PHE A 99 9.55 -16.46 -20.10
CA PHE A 99 9.73 -15.05 -20.50
C PHE A 99 10.59 -14.28 -19.46
N SER A 100 11.82 -13.89 -19.85
CA SER A 100 12.79 -13.12 -19.05
C SER A 100 12.39 -11.65 -18.84
N MET A 101 11.09 -11.37 -18.75
CA MET A 101 10.55 -10.01 -18.66
C MET A 101 11.08 -9.27 -17.42
N PHE A 102 11.28 -9.99 -16.32
CA PHE A 102 11.77 -9.48 -15.02
C PHE A 102 13.29 -9.61 -14.86
N THR A 103 14.06 -8.84 -15.63
CA THR A 103 15.48 -8.63 -15.32
C THR A 103 15.65 -7.70 -14.11
N ARG A 104 16.77 -7.80 -13.39
CA ARG A 104 17.01 -7.03 -12.16
C ARG A 104 16.87 -5.51 -12.34
N GLY A 105 17.33 -4.97 -13.47
CA GLY A 105 17.18 -3.55 -13.79
C GLY A 105 15.72 -3.12 -13.99
N ARG A 106 14.93 -3.94 -14.68
CA ARG A 106 13.49 -3.68 -14.87
C ARG A 106 12.71 -3.77 -13.57
N VAL A 107 13.03 -4.75 -12.71
CA VAL A 107 12.39 -4.90 -11.39
C VAL A 107 12.65 -3.69 -10.50
N VAL A 108 13.88 -3.19 -10.45
CA VAL A 108 14.19 -1.96 -9.71
C VAL A 108 13.45 -0.76 -10.31
N GLY A 109 13.38 -0.65 -11.63
CA GLY A 109 12.61 0.40 -12.31
C GLY A 109 11.11 0.35 -11.96
N ILE A 110 10.50 -0.83 -11.97
CA ILE A 110 9.09 -1.03 -11.58
C ILE A 110 8.89 -0.66 -10.10
N ALA A 111 9.79 -1.09 -9.20
CA ALA A 111 9.69 -0.75 -7.79
C ALA A 111 9.76 0.77 -7.53
N ILE A 112 10.65 1.48 -8.22
CA ILE A 112 10.72 2.95 -8.15
C ILE A 112 9.44 3.58 -8.71
N ALA A 113 8.95 3.11 -9.86
CA ALA A 113 7.72 3.59 -10.46
C ALA A 113 6.50 3.37 -9.54
N GLN A 114 6.44 2.26 -8.80
CA GLN A 114 5.39 1.97 -7.82
C GLN A 114 5.39 2.99 -6.67
N VAL A 115 6.56 3.34 -6.15
CA VAL A 115 6.69 4.37 -5.09
C VAL A 115 6.26 5.73 -5.61
N ILE A 116 6.66 6.10 -6.82
CA ILE A 116 6.25 7.38 -7.42
C ILE A 116 4.73 7.41 -7.64
N ALA A 117 4.17 6.32 -8.19
CA ALA A 117 2.74 6.20 -8.44
C ALA A 117 1.93 6.22 -7.14
N SER A 118 2.39 5.57 -6.07
CA SER A 118 1.69 5.58 -4.78
C SER A 118 1.68 6.97 -4.13
N VAL A 119 2.80 7.69 -4.20
CA VAL A 119 2.87 9.09 -3.73
C VAL A 119 1.97 9.99 -4.56
N PHE A 120 2.02 9.86 -5.89
CA PHE A 120 1.17 10.64 -6.79
C PHE A 120 -0.32 10.41 -6.50
N LEU A 121 -0.76 9.15 -6.40
CA LEU A 121 -2.14 8.79 -6.08
C LEU A 121 -2.56 9.32 -4.71
N ALA A 122 -1.72 9.18 -3.68
CA ALA A 122 -2.00 9.71 -2.34
C ALA A 122 -2.13 11.23 -2.33
N VAL A 123 -1.26 11.95 -3.03
CA VAL A 123 -1.35 13.41 -3.13
C VAL A 123 -2.62 13.81 -3.89
N MET A 124 -2.94 13.09 -4.96
CA MET A 124 -4.15 13.32 -5.73
C MET A 124 -5.41 13.16 -4.87
N THR A 125 -5.50 12.06 -4.11
CA THR A 125 -6.66 11.75 -3.26
C THR A 125 -6.78 12.61 -2.02
N GLN A 126 -5.66 13.14 -1.49
CA GLN A 126 -5.71 13.98 -0.29
C GLN A 126 -5.76 15.47 -0.54
N PHE A 127 -5.17 15.97 -1.62
CA PHE A 127 -5.02 17.42 -1.85
C PHE A 127 -5.71 17.93 -3.10
N MET A 128 -5.84 17.12 -4.16
CA MET A 128 -6.38 17.62 -5.44
C MET A 128 -7.86 17.28 -5.68
N PHE A 129 -8.35 16.14 -5.20
CA PHE A 129 -9.79 15.84 -5.33
C PHE A 129 -10.59 16.64 -4.29
N PRO A 130 -11.52 17.52 -4.72
CA PRO A 130 -11.94 18.70 -3.96
C PRO A 130 -12.93 18.46 -2.83
N CYS A 131 -12.96 17.29 -2.20
CA CYS A 131 -14.01 17.03 -1.22
C CYS A 131 -13.76 16.02 -0.12
N CYS A 132 -12.69 15.21 -0.14
CA CYS A 132 -12.71 14.00 0.69
C CYS A 132 -11.31 13.52 1.11
N ARG A 133 -10.83 14.05 2.23
CA ARG A 133 -9.69 13.45 2.92
C ARG A 133 -10.16 12.15 3.59
N LEU A 134 -9.56 11.04 3.18
CA LEU A 134 -9.79 9.74 3.80
C LEU A 134 -9.11 9.74 5.17
N THR A 135 -9.91 9.58 6.21
CA THR A 135 -9.45 9.62 7.59
C THR A 135 -10.07 8.49 8.38
N LEU A 136 -9.34 8.02 9.39
CA LEU A 136 -9.88 7.04 10.31
C LEU A 136 -10.84 7.74 11.28
N THR A 137 -12.11 7.36 11.22
CA THR A 137 -13.12 7.85 12.15
C THR A 137 -13.30 6.83 13.26
N TYR A 138 -12.86 7.18 14.46
CA TYR A 138 -12.89 6.32 15.64
C TYR A 138 -14.31 5.97 16.12
N SER A 139 -15.33 6.77 15.77
CA SER A 139 -16.73 6.48 16.13
C SER A 139 -17.35 5.33 15.34
N LEU A 140 -16.84 5.04 14.15
CA LEU A 140 -17.34 4.00 13.25
C LEU A 140 -16.32 2.88 13.00
N PHE A 141 -15.13 2.97 13.63
CA PHE A 141 -13.99 2.06 13.43
C PHE A 141 -13.68 1.79 11.94
N THR A 142 -13.92 2.77 11.09
CA THR A 142 -13.78 2.63 9.64
C THR A 142 -13.16 3.87 9.04
N TYR A 143 -12.63 3.69 7.84
CA TYR A 143 -12.15 4.77 7.01
C TYR A 143 -13.35 5.46 6.37
N THR A 144 -13.51 6.75 6.67
CA THR A 144 -14.56 7.56 6.07
C THR A 144 -13.94 8.70 5.30
N TYR A 145 -14.56 9.05 4.19
CA TYR A 145 -14.28 10.30 3.52
C TYR A 145 -14.93 11.44 4.31
N LEU A 146 -14.15 12.48 4.62
CA LEU A 146 -14.72 13.72 5.17
C LEU A 146 -15.48 14.42 4.04
N GLU A 147 -16.76 14.13 3.88
CA GLU A 147 -17.59 14.71 2.82
C GLU A 147 -17.95 16.17 3.13
N ILE A 148 -17.72 17.06 2.16
CA ILE A 148 -18.25 18.42 2.21
C ILE A 148 -19.65 18.40 1.57
N PRO A 149 -20.71 18.84 2.29
CA PRO A 149 -22.07 18.81 1.75
C PRO A 149 -22.16 19.65 0.47
N GLY A 150 -22.60 19.02 -0.62
CA GLY A 150 -22.77 19.65 -1.94
C GLY A 150 -21.64 19.40 -2.94
N VAL A 151 -20.57 18.68 -2.58
CA VAL A 151 -19.49 18.31 -3.52
C VAL A 151 -19.46 16.80 -3.73
N SER A 152 -19.50 16.35 -4.98
CA SER A 152 -19.43 14.92 -5.33
C SER A 152 -18.07 14.32 -4.99
N ASN A 153 -18.06 13.13 -4.37
CA ASN A 153 -16.86 12.39 -4.01
C ASN A 153 -16.16 11.79 -5.24
N TYR A 154 -15.19 12.52 -5.80
CA TYR A 154 -14.39 12.06 -6.94
C TYR A 154 -13.26 11.09 -6.55
N SER A 155 -12.87 11.02 -5.28
CA SER A 155 -11.82 10.09 -4.80
C SER A 155 -12.24 8.63 -4.98
N ASN A 156 -13.54 8.32 -4.77
CA ASN A 156 -14.08 6.98 -4.97
C ASN A 156 -13.98 6.49 -6.44
N MET A 157 -13.88 7.41 -7.40
CA MET A 157 -13.74 7.06 -8.82
C MET A 157 -12.38 6.42 -9.15
N PHE A 158 -11.35 6.67 -8.35
CA PHE A 158 -10.01 6.09 -8.53
C PHE A 158 -9.74 4.92 -7.57
N ASP A 159 -10.21 5.02 -6.33
CA ASP A 159 -9.98 3.98 -5.32
C ASP A 159 -10.72 2.69 -5.61
N LEU A 160 -11.99 2.78 -6.02
CA LEU A 160 -12.81 1.61 -6.25
C LEU A 160 -12.28 0.76 -7.42
N PRO A 161 -11.96 1.32 -8.61
CA PRO A 161 -11.38 0.53 -9.69
C PRO A 161 -10.02 -0.05 -9.33
N LEU A 162 -9.17 0.69 -8.61
CA LEU A 162 -7.83 0.21 -8.25
C LEU A 162 -7.88 -0.97 -7.29
N ASN A 163 -8.71 -0.90 -6.25
CA ASN A 163 -8.91 -2.00 -5.31
C ASN A 163 -9.60 -3.20 -5.99
N THR A 164 -10.53 -2.93 -6.91
CA THR A 164 -11.16 -3.97 -7.74
C THR A 164 -10.11 -4.67 -8.62
N ALA A 165 -9.25 -3.91 -9.30
CA ALA A 165 -8.18 -4.47 -10.12
C ALA A 165 -7.19 -5.29 -9.27
N ALA A 166 -6.83 -4.81 -8.08
CA ALA A 166 -5.96 -5.54 -7.16
C ALA A 166 -6.57 -6.84 -6.63
N SER A 167 -7.90 -6.94 -6.59
CA SER A 167 -8.61 -8.17 -6.19
C SER A 167 -8.81 -9.12 -7.38
N LEU A 168 -9.14 -8.59 -8.56
CA LEU A 168 -9.36 -9.38 -9.78
C LEU A 168 -8.07 -9.95 -10.36
N THR A 169 -6.97 -9.21 -10.33
CA THR A 169 -5.68 -9.66 -10.90
C THR A 169 -5.20 -10.98 -10.30
N PRO A 170 -5.11 -11.15 -8.96
CA PRO A 170 -4.75 -12.43 -8.38
C PRO A 170 -5.83 -13.49 -8.63
N LEU A 171 -7.12 -13.15 -8.59
CA LEU A 171 -8.20 -14.10 -8.87
C LEU A 171 -8.05 -14.72 -10.28
N VAL A 172 -7.81 -13.90 -11.29
CA VAL A 172 -7.56 -14.35 -12.66
C VAL A 172 -6.27 -15.15 -12.73
N ALA A 173 -5.18 -14.66 -12.12
CA ALA A 173 -3.90 -15.35 -12.12
C ALA A 173 -3.98 -16.75 -11.50
N TYR A 174 -4.70 -16.91 -10.38
CA TYR A 174 -4.82 -18.21 -9.70
C TYR A 174 -5.81 -19.16 -10.35
N THR A 175 -6.86 -18.66 -11.02
CA THR A 175 -7.84 -19.51 -11.72
C THR A 175 -7.34 -20.02 -13.07
N THR A 176 -6.46 -19.26 -13.73
CA THR A 176 -5.91 -19.61 -15.04
C THR A 176 -4.76 -20.61 -14.97
N VAL A 177 -4.05 -20.67 -13.83
CA VAL A 177 -3.05 -21.72 -13.57
C VAL A 177 -3.79 -23.05 -13.40
N ARG A 178 -3.85 -23.84 -14.49
CA ARG A 178 -4.26 -25.25 -14.41
C ARG A 178 -3.19 -26.01 -13.62
N VAL A 179 -3.61 -26.64 -12.53
CA VAL A 179 -2.87 -27.71 -11.84
C VAL A 179 -2.81 -28.93 -12.74
#